data_AF-A0A2C4HKA9-F1
#
_entry.id   AF-A0A2C4HKA9-F1
#
_cell.length_a   1.000
_cell.length_b   1.000
_cell.length_c   1.000
_cell.angle_alpha   90.00
_cell.angle_beta   90.00
_cell.angle_gamma   90.00
#
_symmetry.space_group_name_H-M   'P 1'
#
loop_
_entity.id
_entity.type
_entity.pdbx_description
1 polymer ?
#
loop_
_entity_poly.entity_id
_entity_poly.type
_entity_poly.pdbx_seq_one_letter_code
_entity_poly.pdbx_strand_id
1 'polypeptide(L)'
;MFNFLKEYVVADRSVRSKQKPIFYPIYQDEIDEAESLLQMELPKELKRFYQEIGCGFLKSDTRTFFNRFMDPISVADFRLRQDIYEYNPNLDDVDDDDSLVFFEVTELNFLTIKFKE
;
A
#
# COMPACT_ATOMS: atom_id res chain seq x y z
N MET A 1 -14.43 -7.71 7.24
CA MET A 1 -13.54 -7.95 8.42
C MET A 1 -13.04 -6.63 9.01
N PHE A 2 -13.09 -5.54 8.26
CA PHE A 2 -12.53 -4.24 8.64
C PHE A 2 -13.59 -3.16 8.94
N ASN A 3 -14.75 -3.53 9.48
CA ASN A 3 -15.89 -2.61 9.59
C ASN A 3 -15.58 -1.32 10.37
N PHE A 4 -14.68 -1.38 11.36
CA PHE A 4 -14.26 -0.22 12.13
C PHE A 4 -13.42 0.79 11.31
N LEU A 5 -12.80 0.36 10.20
CA LEU A 5 -12.03 1.26 9.33
C LEU A 5 -12.92 1.98 8.31
N LYS A 6 -14.12 1.47 8.03
CA LYS A 6 -15.01 2.02 6.99
C LYS A 6 -15.49 3.44 7.28
N GLU A 7 -15.54 3.85 8.55
CA GLU A 7 -15.87 5.23 8.91
C GLU A 7 -14.81 6.26 8.46
N TYR A 8 -13.60 5.80 8.17
CA TYR A 8 -12.47 6.64 7.72
C TYR A 8 -12.26 6.60 6.20
N VAL A 9 -13.07 5.82 5.47
CA VAL A 9 -13.01 5.75 4.00
C VAL A 9 -13.71 6.97 3.42
N VAL A 10 -13.01 7.75 2.61
CA VAL A 10 -13.58 8.91 1.94
C VAL A 10 -14.37 8.51 0.69
N ALA A 11 -15.24 9.40 0.22
CA ALA A 11 -16.08 9.13 -0.95
C ALA A 11 -15.27 8.82 -2.22
N ASP A 12 -14.18 9.55 -2.45
CA ASP A 12 -13.29 9.40 -3.60
C ASP A 12 -11.90 10.03 -3.36
N ARG A 13 -10.97 9.81 -4.30
CA ARG A 13 -9.57 10.28 -4.21
C ARG A 13 -9.39 11.81 -4.26
N SER A 14 -10.40 12.58 -4.67
CA SER A 14 -10.32 14.05 -4.69
C SER A 14 -10.49 14.67 -3.31
N VAL A 15 -11.01 13.91 -2.34
CA VAL A 15 -11.29 14.39 -0.99
C VAL A 15 -9.99 14.76 -0.26
N ARG A 16 -9.83 16.04 0.01
CA ARG A 16 -8.74 16.55 0.86
C ARG A 16 -9.24 16.68 2.29
N SER A 17 -8.88 15.72 3.15
CA SER A 17 -9.20 15.77 4.58
C SER A 17 -7.94 15.75 5.43
N LYS A 18 -8.01 16.42 6.59
CA LYS A 18 -6.96 16.37 7.63
C LYS A 18 -7.19 15.25 8.64
N GLN A 19 -8.26 14.47 8.47
CA GLN A 19 -8.55 13.35 9.36
C GLN A 19 -7.43 12.31 9.29
N LYS A 20 -7.12 11.71 10.44
CA LYS A 20 -6.29 10.53 10.55
C LYS A 20 -6.91 9.62 11.60
N PRO A 21 -7.21 8.34 11.28
CA PRO A 21 -6.96 7.65 10.01
C PRO A 21 -7.76 8.21 8.81
N ILE A 22 -7.27 7.98 7.61
CA ILE A 22 -7.95 8.29 6.34
C ILE A 22 -7.63 7.22 5.31
N PHE A 23 -8.66 6.73 4.62
CA PHE A 23 -8.51 5.76 3.54
C PHE A 23 -9.20 6.24 2.29
N TYR A 24 -8.60 5.94 1.15
CA TYR A 24 -9.10 6.23 -0.18
C TYR A 24 -9.48 4.94 -0.87
N PRO A 25 -10.66 4.88 -1.50
CA PRO A 25 -11.08 3.70 -2.23
C PRO A 25 -10.07 3.39 -3.35
N ILE A 26 -9.84 2.10 -3.56
CA ILE A 26 -9.08 1.54 -4.67
C ILE A 26 -10.07 0.94 -5.65
N TYR A 27 -9.92 1.27 -6.94
CA TYR A 27 -10.74 0.69 -7.99
C TYR A 27 -10.11 -0.61 -8.52
N GLN A 28 -10.94 -1.49 -9.08
CA GLN A 28 -10.48 -2.82 -9.51
C GLN A 28 -9.47 -2.75 -10.66
N ASP A 29 -9.59 -1.76 -11.54
CA ASP A 29 -8.64 -1.50 -12.62
C ASP A 29 -7.22 -1.20 -12.10
N GLU A 30 -7.09 -0.49 -10.97
CA GLU A 30 -5.78 -0.24 -10.36
C GLU A 30 -5.14 -1.50 -9.79
N ILE A 31 -5.96 -2.42 -9.27
CA ILE A 31 -5.51 -3.74 -8.81
C ILE A 31 -5.07 -4.57 -10.03
N ASP A 32 -5.89 -4.60 -11.08
CA ASP A 32 -5.62 -5.36 -12.30
C ASP A 32 -4.35 -4.83 -13.01
N GLU A 33 -4.15 -3.51 -13.02
CA GLU A 33 -2.95 -2.87 -13.54
C GLU A 33 -1.71 -3.26 -12.75
N ALA A 34 -1.76 -3.18 -11.41
CA ALA A 34 -0.64 -3.60 -10.57
C ALA A 34 -0.29 -5.09 -10.74
N GLU A 35 -1.30 -5.98 -10.76
CA GLU A 35 -1.09 -7.41 -11.01
C GLU A 35 -0.50 -7.68 -12.40
N SER A 36 -0.93 -6.93 -13.41
CA SER A 36 -0.36 -6.97 -14.76
C SER A 36 1.09 -6.48 -14.79
N LEU A 37 1.44 -5.39 -14.10
CA LEU A 37 2.81 -4.90 -14.03
C LEU A 37 3.74 -5.89 -13.32
N LEU A 38 3.27 -6.46 -12.21
CA LEU A 38 4.00 -7.44 -11.40
C LEU A 38 4.06 -8.82 -12.04
N GLN A 39 3.21 -9.11 -13.04
CA GLN A 39 3.03 -10.44 -13.64
C GLN A 39 2.69 -11.52 -12.59
N MET A 40 1.93 -11.14 -11.55
CA MET A 40 1.47 -12.02 -10.48
C MET A 40 0.20 -11.49 -9.83
N GLU A 41 -0.56 -12.37 -9.16
CA GLU A 41 -1.68 -11.95 -8.32
C GLU A 41 -1.18 -11.38 -6.98
N LEU A 42 -1.82 -10.33 -6.49
CA LEU A 42 -1.54 -9.80 -5.16
C LEU A 42 -1.96 -10.81 -4.08
N PRO A 43 -1.26 -10.88 -2.93
CA PRO A 43 -1.66 -11.71 -1.81
C PRO A 43 -3.13 -11.47 -1.43
N LYS A 44 -3.87 -12.55 -1.16
CA LYS A 44 -5.34 -12.53 -1.02
C LYS A 44 -5.81 -11.56 0.05
N GLU A 45 -5.10 -11.50 1.17
CA GLU A 45 -5.36 -10.60 2.29
C GLU A 45 -5.21 -9.14 1.88
N LEU A 46 -4.16 -8.83 1.10
CA LEU A 46 -3.88 -7.48 0.60
C LEU A 46 -4.94 -7.05 -0.44
N LYS A 47 -5.23 -7.92 -1.41
CA LYS A 47 -6.28 -7.68 -2.42
C LYS A 47 -7.63 -7.42 -1.76
N ARG A 48 -7.98 -8.23 -0.75
CA ARG A 48 -9.22 -8.06 0.03
C ARG A 48 -9.23 -6.74 0.82
N PHE A 49 -8.10 -6.34 1.38
CA PHE A 49 -8.00 -5.05 2.08
C PHE A 49 -8.24 -3.87 1.12
N TYR A 50 -7.65 -3.91 -0.08
CA TYR A 50 -7.90 -2.90 -1.12
C TYR A 50 -9.37 -2.82 -1.52
N GLN A 51 -10.03 -3.96 -1.70
CA GLN A 51 -11.44 -4.02 -2.08
C GLN A 51 -12.39 -3.59 -0.94
N GLU A 52 -12.09 -3.90 0.31
CA GLU A 52 -12.96 -3.55 1.46
C GLU A 52 -12.71 -2.13 1.99
N ILE A 53 -11.47 -1.65 1.96
CA ILE A 53 -11.01 -0.42 2.64
C ILE A 53 -10.26 0.53 1.69
N GLY A 54 -9.28 0.01 0.93
CA GLY A 54 -8.45 0.79 0.02
C GLY A 54 -7.04 1.07 0.56
N CYS A 55 -6.48 2.24 0.23
CA CYS A 55 -5.14 2.68 0.65
C CYS A 55 -5.23 3.94 1.53
N GLY A 56 -4.14 4.37 2.17
CA GLY A 56 -4.16 5.63 2.93
C GLY A 56 -3.29 5.61 4.16
N PHE A 57 -3.66 6.37 5.17
CA PHE A 57 -2.79 6.69 6.30
C PHE A 57 -3.48 6.41 7.63
N LEU A 58 -2.78 5.71 8.52
CA LEU A 58 -3.18 5.60 9.91
C LEU A 58 -2.80 6.85 10.70
N LYS A 59 -3.33 6.93 11.92
CA LYS A 59 -2.88 7.93 12.89
C LYS A 59 -1.39 7.72 13.19
N SER A 60 -0.67 8.83 13.31
CA SER A 60 0.73 8.86 13.67
C SER A 60 0.94 10.02 14.66
N ASP A 61 1.64 9.73 15.75
CA ASP A 61 1.92 10.71 16.81
C ASP A 61 3.24 11.47 16.54
N THR A 62 4.02 11.07 15.54
CA THR A 62 5.28 11.74 15.17
C THR A 62 5.27 12.19 13.71
N ARG A 63 6.08 13.21 13.39
CA ARG A 63 6.23 13.68 12.00
C ARG A 63 6.97 12.69 11.08
N THR A 64 7.66 11.71 11.64
CA THR A 64 8.53 10.79 10.90
C THR A 64 7.83 9.50 10.47
N PHE A 65 6.76 9.10 11.17
CA PHE A 65 5.99 7.92 10.81
C PHE A 65 4.91 8.27 9.79
N PHE A 66 5.04 7.71 8.59
CA PHE A 66 4.05 7.83 7.52
C PHE A 66 2.84 6.96 7.84
N ASN A 67 3.07 5.72 8.30
CA ASN A 67 2.05 4.72 8.57
C ASN A 67 1.03 4.58 7.42
N ARG A 68 1.56 4.40 6.21
CA ARG A 68 0.81 4.40 4.97
C ARG A 68 0.56 2.97 4.48
N PHE A 69 -0.71 2.63 4.26
CA PHE A 69 -1.07 1.55 3.35
C PHE A 69 -0.85 2.03 1.93
N MET A 70 0.10 1.42 1.23
CA MET A 70 0.47 1.79 -0.14
C MET A 70 -0.66 1.36 -1.10
N ASP A 71 -0.95 2.17 -2.10
CA ASP A 71 -1.82 1.77 -3.21
C ASP A 71 -1.16 0.71 -4.10
N PRO A 72 -1.94 -0.06 -4.88
CA PRO A 72 -1.40 -1.15 -5.70
C PRO A 72 -0.28 -0.73 -6.65
N ILE A 73 -0.39 0.45 -7.26
CA ILE A 73 0.63 0.95 -8.20
C ILE A 73 1.92 1.28 -7.45
N SER A 74 1.84 1.96 -6.30
CA SER A 74 3.04 2.20 -5.48
C SER A 74 3.71 0.91 -5.01
N VAL A 75 2.95 -0.17 -4.76
CA VAL A 75 3.52 -1.50 -4.46
C VAL A 75 4.27 -2.06 -5.68
N ALA A 76 3.68 -1.93 -6.87
CA ALA A 76 4.33 -2.36 -8.12
C ALA A 76 5.61 -1.54 -8.40
N ASP A 77 5.54 -0.22 -8.30
CA ASP A 77 6.68 0.68 -8.50
C ASP A 77 7.81 0.38 -7.52
N PHE A 78 7.46 0.08 -6.26
CA PHE A 78 8.44 -0.34 -5.26
C PHE A 78 9.15 -1.63 -5.67
N ARG A 79 8.40 -2.68 -6.02
CA ARG A 79 8.96 -3.99 -6.39
C ARG A 79 9.80 -3.92 -7.67
N LEU A 80 9.37 -3.11 -8.64
CA LEU A 80 10.00 -2.97 -9.95
C LEU A 80 11.10 -1.89 -9.99
N ARG A 81 11.32 -1.18 -8.87
CA ARG A 81 12.26 -0.06 -8.77
C ARG A 81 12.03 1.02 -9.80
N GLN A 82 10.79 1.50 -9.85
CA GLN A 82 10.35 2.57 -10.73
C GLN A 82 10.10 3.88 -9.96
N ASP A 83 10.04 4.98 -10.70
CA ASP A 83 9.76 6.32 -10.20
C ASP A 83 10.67 6.71 -9.01
N ILE A 84 10.09 7.03 -7.86
CA ILE A 84 10.82 7.50 -6.68
C ILE A 84 11.67 6.41 -6.00
N TYR A 85 11.55 5.15 -6.44
CA TYR A 85 12.24 3.99 -5.84
C TYR A 85 13.50 3.54 -6.60
N GLU A 86 13.72 4.05 -7.82
CA GLU A 86 14.76 3.56 -8.75
C GLU A 86 16.19 3.62 -8.17
N TYR A 87 16.52 4.69 -7.45
CA TYR A 87 17.90 4.96 -6.98
C TYR A 87 18.06 4.87 -5.46
N ASN A 88 17.12 4.27 -4.73
CA ASN A 88 17.21 4.15 -3.28
C ASN A 88 17.88 2.81 -2.88
N PRO A 89 19.17 2.83 -2.49
CA PRO A 89 19.89 1.60 -2.15
C PRO A 89 19.38 0.94 -0.86
N ASN A 90 18.60 1.66 -0.05
CA ASN A 90 18.07 1.11 1.19
C ASN A 90 16.92 0.12 0.96
N LEU A 91 16.46 -0.05 -0.29
CA LEU A 91 15.32 -0.90 -0.60
C LEU A 91 15.74 -2.30 -1.09
N ASP A 92 17.04 -2.53 -1.37
CA ASP A 92 17.60 -3.73 -2.05
C ASP A 92 17.25 -5.08 -1.42
N ASP A 93 16.97 -5.09 -0.11
CA ASP A 93 16.59 -6.31 0.63
C ASP A 93 15.30 -6.14 1.43
N VAL A 94 14.45 -5.16 1.07
CA VAL A 94 13.22 -4.88 1.84
C VAL A 94 12.13 -5.91 1.55
N ASP A 95 11.90 -6.24 0.28
CA ASP A 95 11.09 -7.39 -0.12
C ASP A 95 11.92 -8.42 -0.91
N ASP A 96 11.37 -9.62 -1.04
CA ASP A 96 12.05 -10.77 -1.65
C ASP A 96 11.17 -11.45 -2.72
N ASP A 97 11.57 -12.63 -3.18
CA ASP A 97 10.84 -13.37 -4.22
C ASP A 97 9.48 -13.94 -3.77
N ASP A 98 9.21 -13.89 -2.47
CA ASP A 98 8.05 -14.50 -1.83
C ASP A 98 7.24 -13.51 -0.99
N SER A 99 7.63 -12.24 -0.96
CA SER A 99 6.98 -11.16 -0.22
C SER A 99 6.88 -9.85 -1.01
N LEU A 100 5.88 -9.03 -0.68
CA LEU A 100 5.70 -7.70 -1.25
C LEU A 100 5.62 -6.68 -0.12
N VAL A 101 6.22 -5.51 -0.31
CA VAL A 101 5.90 -4.35 0.52
C VAL A 101 4.43 -3.98 0.34
N PHE A 102 3.76 -3.67 1.45
CA PHE A 102 2.38 -3.16 1.41
C PHE A 102 2.14 -1.98 2.36
N PHE A 103 3.05 -1.76 3.30
CA PHE A 103 2.92 -0.73 4.32
C PHE A 103 4.24 -0.01 4.54
N GLU A 104 4.19 1.31 4.45
CA GLU A 104 5.32 2.21 4.66
C GLU A 104 5.23 2.83 6.06
N VAL A 105 6.18 2.46 6.93
CA VAL A 105 6.24 2.93 8.32
C VAL A 105 6.97 4.28 8.37
N THR A 106 8.15 4.34 7.76
CA THR A 106 8.96 5.56 7.55
C THR A 106 9.61 5.49 6.17
N GLU A 107 10.41 6.49 5.80
CA GLU A 107 11.18 6.51 4.55
C GLU A 107 12.11 5.30 4.33
N LEU A 108 12.48 4.59 5.40
CA LEU A 108 13.44 3.48 5.38
C LEU A 108 12.87 2.18 5.97
N ASN A 109 11.64 2.19 6.48
CA ASN A 109 11.07 1.03 7.17
C ASN A 109 9.72 0.68 6.55
N PHE A 110 9.60 -0.58 6.15
CA PHE A 110 8.43 -1.09 5.46
C PHE A 110 8.02 -2.42 6.09
N LEU A 111 6.74 -2.78 5.94
CA LEU A 111 6.27 -4.13 6.24
C LEU A 111 6.00 -4.86 4.93
N THR A 112 6.36 -6.14 4.91
CA THR A 112 6.09 -7.03 3.80
C THR A 112 5.01 -8.04 4.15
N ILE A 113 4.33 -8.53 3.12
CA ILE A 113 3.35 -9.61 3.20
C ILE A 113 3.81 -10.76 2.32
N LYS A 114 3.87 -11.97 2.88
CA LYS A 114 4.20 -13.17 2.12
C LYS A 114 3.02 -13.62 1.28
N PHE A 115 3.32 -14.13 0.09
CA PHE A 115 2.33 -14.71 -0.82
C PHE A 115 2.64 -16.17 -1.21
N LYS A 116 3.74 -16.72 -0.69
CA LYS A 116 4.07 -18.15 -0.71
C LYS A 116 4.38 -18.63 0.72
N GLU A 117 4.05 -19.89 1.00
CA GLU A 117 4.37 -20.57 2.28
C GLU A 117 5.80 -21.11 2.29
#